data_AF-A0A0P7B2M5-F1
#
_entry.id   AF-A0A0P7B2M5-F1
#
_cell.length_a   1.000
_cell.length_b   1.000
_cell.length_c   1.000
_cell.angle_alpha   90.00
_cell.angle_beta   90.00
_cell.angle_gamma   90.00
#
_symmetry.space_group_name_H-M   'P 1'
#
loop_
_entity.id
_entity.type
_entity.pdbx_description
1 polymer ?
#
loop_
_entity_poly.entity_id
_entity_poly.type
_entity_poly.pdbx_seq_one_letter_code
_entity_poly.pdbx_strand_id
1 'polypeptide(L)' 'MYLAMLFILIGFGLYLGNAFNTIIAALFVYYMNEYQIKPEEKVLTALFGKDYTLYCKAVRRWF' A
#
# COMPACT_ATOMS: atom_id res chain seq x y z
N MET A 1 -3.13 0.38 6.96
CA MET A 1 -4.43 0.64 6.27
C MET A 1 -4.47 0.05 4.87
N TYR A 2 -3.50 0.36 4.01
CA TYR A 2 -3.53 -0.03 2.59
C TYR A 2 -3.52 -1.55 2.33
N LEU A 3 -2.81 -2.32 3.16
CA LEU A 3 -2.81 -3.78 3.09
C LEU A 3 -4.20 -4.39 3.35
N ALA A 4 -4.97 -3.84 4.29
CA ALA A 4 -6.33 -4.29 4.56
C ALA A 4 -7.27 -4.00 3.38
N MET A 5 -7.17 -2.81 2.77
CA MET A 5 -7.91 -2.48 1.54
C MET A 5 -7.57 -3.45 0.40
N LEU A 6 -6.30 -3.83 0.26
CA LEU A 6 -5.89 -4.84 -0.72
C LEU A 6 -6.55 -6.19 -0.46
N PHE A 7 -6.55 -6.69 0.78
CA PHE A 7 -7.21 -7.96 1.08
C PHE A 7 -8.73 -7.92 0.85
N ILE A 8 -9.38 -6.79 1.14
CA ILE A 8 -10.81 -6.60 0.82
C ILE A 8 -11.02 -6.65 -0.70
N LEU A 9 -10.18 -5.99 -1.48
CA LEU A 9 -10.27 -5.97 -2.95
C LEU A 9 -10.03 -7.37 -3.56
N ILE A 10 -9.09 -8.13 -3.01
CA ILE A 10 -8.83 -9.52 -3.40
C ILE A 10 -10.02 -10.40 -3.03
N GLY A 11 -10.54 -10.29 -1.79
CA GLY A 11 -11.72 -11.04 -1.35
C GLY A 11 -12.95 -10.75 -2.20
N PHE A 12 -13.18 -9.48 -2.55
CA PHE A 12 -14.23 -9.07 -3.47
C PHE A 12 -14.03 -9.63 -4.88
N GLY A 13 -12.78 -9.71 -5.34
CA GLY A 13 -12.43 -10.32 -6.63
C GLY A 13 -12.67 -11.81 -6.70
N LEU A 14 -12.33 -12.52 -5.63
CA LEU A 14 -12.60 -13.95 -5.49
C LEU A 14 -14.11 -14.21 -5.44
N TYR A 15 -14.88 -13.35 -4.77
CA TYR A 15 -16.34 -13.42 -4.77
C TYR A 15 -16.95 -13.23 -6.16
N LEU A 16 -16.40 -12.31 -6.98
CA LEU A 16 -16.86 -12.08 -8.36
C LEU A 16 -16.44 -13.20 -9.33
N GLY A 17 -15.54 -14.11 -8.94
CA GLY A 17 -15.09 -15.24 -9.76
C GLY A 17 -14.32 -14.84 -11.02
N ASN A 18 -13.81 -13.61 -11.11
CA ASN A 18 -13.21 -13.07 -12.33
C ASN A 18 -11.70 -12.84 -12.18
N ALA A 19 -10.90 -13.52 -13.01
CA ALA A 19 -9.44 -13.40 -13.03
C ALA A 19 -8.94 -11.96 -13.31
N PHE A 20 -9.74 -11.13 -13.99
CA PHE A 20 -9.42 -9.71 -14.22
C PHE A 20 -9.26 -8.92 -12.92
N ASN A 21 -9.89 -9.34 -11.82
CA ASN A 21 -9.79 -8.62 -10.56
C ASN A 21 -8.38 -8.67 -9.97
N THR A 22 -7.56 -9.66 -10.36
CA THR A 22 -6.14 -9.73 -9.99
C THR A 22 -5.34 -8.59 -10.64
N ILE A 23 -5.66 -8.24 -11.90
CA ILE A 23 -5.03 -7.11 -12.60
C ILE A 23 -5.43 -5.80 -11.93
N ILE A 24 -6.70 -5.65 -11.59
CA ILE A 24 -7.21 -4.48 -10.87
C ILE A 24 -6.53 -4.35 -9.49
N ALA A 25 -6.34 -5.45 -8.77
CA ALA A 25 -5.62 -5.46 -7.51
C ALA A 25 -4.14 -5.06 -7.67
N ALA A 26 -3.45 -5.57 -8.69
CA ALA A 26 -2.07 -5.19 -8.97
C ALA A 26 -1.95 -3.70 -9.35
N LEU A 27 -2.87 -3.18 -10.18
CA LEU A 27 -2.95 -1.76 -10.52
C LEU A 27 -3.24 -0.91 -9.28
N PHE A 28 -4.12 -1.37 -8.40
CA PHE A 28 -4.42 -0.69 -7.14
C PHE A 28 -3.18 -0.61 -6.23
N VAL A 29 -2.43 -1.70 -6.07
CA VAL A 29 -1.14 -1.69 -5.33
C VAL A 29 -0.21 -0.63 -5.90
N TYR A 30 0.00 -0.65 -7.22
CA TYR A 30 0.91 0.26 -7.90
C TYR A 30 0.49 1.72 -7.70
N TYR A 31 -0.79 2.01 -7.92
CA TYR A 31 -1.35 3.35 -7.77
C TYR A 31 -1.19 3.87 -6.34
N MET A 32 -1.57 3.06 -5.35
CA MET A 32 -1.48 3.45 -3.93
C MET A 32 -0.02 3.67 -3.50
N ASN A 33 0.91 2.86 -4.01
CA ASN A 33 2.32 2.98 -3.66
C ASN A 33 2.94 4.29 -4.21
N GLU A 34 2.63 4.65 -5.46
CA GLU A 34 3.14 5.88 -6.09
C GLU A 34 2.45 7.15 -5.58
N TYR A 35 1.12 7.15 -5.50
CA TYR A 35 0.34 8.37 -5.29
C TYR A 35 -0.09 8.61 -3.84
N GLN A 36 -0.10 7.60 -2.97
CA GLN A 36 -0.38 7.79 -1.54
C GLN A 36 0.85 7.53 -0.67
N ILE A 37 1.43 6.33 -0.71
CA ILE A 37 2.48 5.92 0.23
C ILE A 37 3.71 6.83 0.09
N LYS A 38 4.24 7.03 -1.12
CA LYS A 38 5.42 7.89 -1.33
C LYS A 38 5.25 9.35 -0.86
N PRO A 39 4.18 10.09 -1.23
CA PRO A 39 4.01 11.45 -0.73
C PRO A 39 3.78 11.49 0.78
N GLU A 40 3.05 10.52 1.35
CA GLU A 40 2.85 10.42 2.79
C GLU A 40 4.19 10.20 3.53
N GLU A 41 5.02 9.29 3.04
CA GLU A 41 6.37 9.07 3.57
C GLU A 41 7.25 10.31 3.46
N LYS A 42 7.15 11.09 2.37
CA LYS A 42 7.91 12.35 2.22
C LYS A 42 7.51 13.37 3.27
N VAL A 43 6.21 13.53 3.52
CA VAL A 43 5.69 14.45 4.55
C VAL A 43 6.10 13.98 5.94
N LEU A 44 5.97 12.69 6.23
CA LEU A 44 6.38 12.11 7.51
C LEU A 44 7.90 12.20 7.73
N THR A 45 8.70 12.00 6.69
CA THR A 45 10.15 12.21 6.74
C THR A 45 10.49 13.68 6.99
N ALA A 46 9.73 14.63 6.43
CA ALA A 46 9.93 16.05 6.69
C ALA A 46 9.55 16.45 8.13
N LEU A 47 8.52 15.83 8.70
CA LEU A 47 8.04 16.10 10.07
C LEU A 47 8.89 15.44 11.15
N PHE A 48 9.30 14.19 10.95
CA PHE A 48 9.93 13.35 11.97
C PHE A 48 11.41 13.01 11.65
N GLY A 49 11.88 13.29 10.44
CA GLY A 49 13.29 13.18 10.06
C GLY A 49 13.90 11.79 10.28
N LYS A 50 14.85 11.73 11.22
CA LYS A 50 15.66 10.54 11.49
C LYS A 50 14.88 9.42 12.18
N ASP A 51 13.91 9.78 13.02
CA ASP A 51 13.11 8.79 13.75
C ASP A 51 12.21 8.00 12.79
N TYR A 52 11.68 8.67 11.77
CA TYR A 52 10.87 8.02 10.74
C TYR A 52 11.70 7.13 9.83
N THR A 53 12.92 7.54 9.47
CA THR A 53 13.81 6.70 8.65
C THR A 53 14.29 5.46 9.40
N LEU A 54 14.46 5.53 10.72
CA LEU A 54 14.70 4.36 11.57
C LEU A 54 13.46 3.46 11.65
N TYR A 55 12.28 4.06 11.81
CA TYR A 55 11.00 3.32 11.80
C TYR A 55 10.78 2.55 10.49
N CYS A 56 11.02 3.18 9.34
CA CYS A 56 10.91 2.54 8.03
C CYS A 56 11.93 1.39 7.81
N LYS A 57 13.02 1.32 8.57
CA LYS A 57 13.94 0.16 8.55
C LYS A 57 13.41 -1.01 9.38
N ALA A 58 12.67 -0.72 10.45
CA ALA A 58 12.09 -1.73 11.32
C ALA A 58 10.79 -2.32 10.75
N VAL A 59 10.00 -1.51 10.03
CA VAL A 59 8.69 -1.89 9.49
C VAL A 59 8.72 -1.81 7.97
N ARG A 60 8.43 -2.94 7.32
CA ARG A 60 8.31 -3.03 5.86
C ARG A 60 6.92 -2.57 5.39
N ARG A 61 6.84 -2.02 4.18
CA ARG A 61 5.61 -1.39 3.64
C ARG A 61 4.45 -2.36 3.42
N TRP A 62 4.74 -3.58 2.95
CA TRP A 62 3.71 -4.57 2.57
C TRP A 62 3.85 -5.93 3.27
N PHE A 63 5.05 -6.30 3.76
CA PHE A 63 5.35 -7.60 4.36
C PHE A 63 6.42 -7.50 5.44
#